data_AF-A0A7V3RZ78-F1
#
_entry.id   AF-A0A7V3RZ78-F1
#
_cell.length_a   1.000
_cell.length_b   1.000
_cell.length_c   1.000
_cell.angle_alpha   90.00
_cell.angle_beta   90.00
_cell.angle_gamma   90.00
#
_symmetry.space_group_name_H-M   'P 1'
#
loop_
_entity.id
_entity.type
_entity.pdbx_description
1 polymer ?
#
loop_
_entity_poly.entity_id
_entity_poly.type
_entity_poly.pdbx_seq_one_letter_code
_entity_poly.pdbx_strand_id
1 'polypeptide(L)'
;YGEVSNYEKLVAAFPSQVFIMGHCNLTAPERVFALARKYPNVYADMSFQSAKNIRRAFSQMGEDRVLYASDFPFSLPRYAVKVGMQAARESSSLREKFFFKNAEALLGKLP
;
A
#
# COMPACT_ATOMS: atom_id res chain seq x y z
N TYR A 1 -5.55 -10.55 -15.70
CA TYR A 1 -5.27 -11.32 -14.47
C TYR A 1 -4.92 -10.34 -13.36
N GLY A 2 -5.36 -10.56 -12.11
CA GLY A 2 -5.12 -9.62 -11.00
C GLY A 2 -6.24 -8.62 -10.71
N GLU A 3 -7.45 -8.83 -11.25
CA GLU A 3 -8.61 -7.98 -10.94
C GLU A 3 -9.00 -8.08 -9.47
N VAL A 4 -9.01 -6.93 -8.77
CA VAL A 4 -9.23 -6.85 -7.32
C VAL A 4 -10.56 -7.47 -6.89
N SER A 5 -11.61 -7.33 -7.70
CA SER A 5 -12.93 -7.89 -7.43
C SER A 5 -12.94 -9.42 -7.34
N ASN A 6 -12.00 -10.10 -8.00
CA ASN A 6 -11.90 -11.56 -7.93
C ASN A 6 -11.52 -12.06 -6.53
N TYR A 7 -10.90 -11.20 -5.72
CA TYR A 7 -10.42 -11.55 -4.37
C TYR A 7 -11.36 -11.06 -3.25
N GLU A 8 -12.41 -10.30 -3.57
CA GLU A 8 -13.28 -9.72 -2.54
C GLU A 8 -13.94 -10.78 -1.66
N LYS A 9 -14.39 -11.90 -2.25
CA LYS A 9 -14.97 -13.01 -1.47
C LYS A 9 -13.98 -13.59 -0.47
N LEU A 10 -12.70 -13.65 -0.83
CA LEU A 10 -11.64 -14.15 0.04
C LEU A 10 -11.36 -13.16 1.18
N VAL A 11 -11.23 -11.86 0.84
CA VAL A 11 -11.05 -10.78 1.83
C VAL A 11 -12.18 -10.78 2.87
N ALA A 12 -13.42 -10.92 2.41
CA ALA A 12 -14.60 -10.92 3.28
C ALA A 12 -14.69 -12.18 4.16
N ALA A 13 -14.27 -13.34 3.65
CA ALA A 13 -14.32 -14.60 4.38
C ALA A 13 -13.30 -14.69 5.53
N PHE A 14 -12.19 -13.95 5.44
CA PHE A 14 -11.09 -13.99 6.41
C PHE A 14 -10.80 -12.59 6.98
N PRO A 15 -11.72 -12.00 7.77
CA PRO A 15 -11.59 -10.63 8.25
C PRO A 15 -10.39 -10.41 9.21
N SER A 16 -9.88 -11.48 9.83
CA SER A 16 -8.68 -11.43 10.68
C SER A 16 -7.37 -11.54 9.90
N GLN A 17 -7.41 -11.92 8.61
CA GLN A 17 -6.22 -12.08 7.79
C GLN A 17 -5.97 -10.81 6.99
N VAL A 18 -4.73 -10.32 7.04
CA VAL A 18 -4.30 -9.18 6.22
C VAL A 18 -4.09 -9.62 4.77
N PHE A 19 -4.64 -8.84 3.84
CA PHE A 19 -4.43 -9.00 2.40
C PHE A 19 -3.75 -7.76 1.82
N ILE A 20 -2.56 -7.93 1.25
CA ILE A 20 -1.80 -6.85 0.60
C ILE A 20 -2.09 -6.89 -0.90
N MET A 21 -2.73 -5.84 -1.42
CA MET A 21 -3.02 -5.68 -2.84
C MET A 21 -1.77 -5.21 -3.58
N GLY A 22 -1.21 -6.12 -4.37
CA GLY A 22 -0.02 -5.91 -5.21
C GLY A 22 -0.12 -4.65 -6.09
N HIS A 23 0.92 -3.82 -6.06
CA HIS A 23 1.08 -2.61 -6.87
C HIS A 23 -0.09 -1.63 -6.79
N CYS A 24 -0.93 -1.73 -5.75
CA CYS A 24 -2.22 -1.07 -5.66
C CYS A 24 -3.05 -1.23 -6.95
N ASN A 25 -3.12 -2.43 -7.52
CA ASN A 25 -3.82 -2.73 -8.78
C ASN A 25 -3.31 -1.93 -10.01
N LEU A 26 -2.03 -1.54 -9.98
CA LEU A 26 -1.25 -0.94 -11.06
C LEU A 26 -1.94 0.27 -11.74
N THR A 27 -2.79 0.02 -12.73
CA THR A 27 -3.48 1.05 -13.53
C THR A 27 -4.81 1.52 -12.92
N ALA A 28 -5.38 0.78 -11.96
CA ALA A 28 -6.71 1.06 -11.39
C ALA A 28 -6.70 1.05 -9.83
N PRO A 29 -5.91 1.92 -9.18
CA PRO A 29 -5.77 1.96 -7.71
C PRO A 29 -7.06 2.34 -6.97
N GLU A 30 -7.96 3.06 -7.61
CA GLU A 30 -9.28 3.37 -7.04
C GLU A 30 -10.11 2.12 -6.69
N ARG A 31 -9.89 1.00 -7.37
CA ARG A 31 -10.53 -0.28 -7.04
C ARG A 31 -10.02 -0.82 -5.70
N VAL A 32 -8.72 -0.70 -5.44
CA VAL A 32 -8.12 -1.05 -4.13
C VAL A 32 -8.61 -0.10 -3.05
N PHE A 33 -8.71 1.21 -3.34
CA PHE A 33 -9.24 2.17 -2.37
C PHE A 33 -10.68 1.86 -2.00
N ALA A 34 -11.52 1.51 -2.98
CA ALA A 34 -12.90 1.10 -2.74
C ALA A 34 -12.98 -0.16 -1.87
N LEU A 35 -12.15 -1.16 -2.17
CA LEU A 35 -12.10 -2.38 -1.38
C LEU A 35 -11.61 -2.11 0.06
N ALA A 36 -10.57 -1.30 0.22
CA ALA A 36 -10.00 -0.95 1.52
C ALA A 36 -10.90 -0.09 2.40
N ARG A 37 -11.80 0.71 1.81
CA ARG A 37 -12.86 1.40 2.57
C ARG A 37 -13.91 0.44 3.10
N LYS A 38 -14.18 -0.65 2.38
CA LYS A 38 -15.14 -1.68 2.78
C LYS A 38 -14.56 -2.66 3.80
N TYR A 39 -13.28 -3.00 3.67
CA TYR A 39 -12.63 -4.03 4.47
C TYR A 39 -11.35 -3.49 5.16
N PRO A 40 -11.31 -3.47 6.51
CA PRO A 40 -10.16 -2.92 7.25
C PRO A 40 -8.89 -3.75 7.07
N ASN A 41 -9.02 -5.05 6.77
CA ASN A 41 -7.91 -5.99 6.57
C ASN A 41 -7.25 -5.91 5.18
N VAL A 42 -7.63 -4.93 4.35
CA VAL A 42 -7.02 -4.68 3.04
C VAL A 42 -5.94 -3.61 3.13
N TYR A 43 -4.74 -3.99 2.72
CA TYR A 43 -3.53 -3.19 2.65
C TYR A 43 -3.10 -3.11 1.17
N ALA A 44 -2.13 -2.25 0.86
CA ALA A 44 -1.55 -2.21 -0.47
C ALA A 44 -0.09 -1.77 -0.43
N ASP A 45 0.73 -2.40 -1.28
CA ASP A 45 2.04 -1.87 -1.60
C ASP A 45 1.96 -0.83 -2.72
N MET A 46 2.87 0.13 -2.68
CA MET A 46 2.85 1.30 -3.58
C MET A 46 3.91 1.25 -4.68
N SER A 47 4.41 0.06 -5.03
CA SER A 47 5.28 -0.06 -6.20
C SER A 47 4.55 0.39 -7.48
N PHE A 48 5.29 1.02 -8.39
CA PHE A 48 4.80 1.68 -9.61
C PHE A 48 3.79 2.84 -9.43
N GLN A 49 3.34 3.13 -8.21
CA GLN A 49 2.39 4.20 -7.98
C GLN A 49 3.05 5.57 -7.99
N SER A 50 2.35 6.56 -8.54
CA SER A 50 2.80 7.96 -8.51
C SER A 50 2.64 8.57 -7.12
N ALA A 51 3.40 9.64 -6.82
CA ALA A 51 3.28 10.36 -5.54
C ALA A 51 1.84 10.88 -5.29
N LYS A 52 1.10 11.21 -6.37
CA LYS A 52 -0.31 11.59 -6.29
C LYS A 52 -1.18 10.42 -5.83
N ASN A 53 -0.98 9.22 -6.36
CA ASN A 53 -1.74 8.04 -5.97
C ASN A 53 -1.39 7.58 -4.55
N ILE A 54 -0.12 7.66 -4.15
CA ILE A 54 0.28 7.36 -2.77
C ILE A 54 -0.41 8.30 -1.78
N ARG A 55 -0.44 9.61 -2.06
CA ARG A 55 -1.20 10.57 -1.23
C ARG A 55 -2.70 10.28 -1.17
N ARG A 56 -3.28 9.82 -2.27
CA ARG A 56 -4.69 9.35 -2.29
C ARG A 56 -4.85 8.08 -1.45
N ALA A 57 -3.90 7.16 -1.49
CA ALA A 57 -3.93 5.95 -0.67
C ALA A 57 -3.92 6.30 0.82
N PHE A 58 -3.06 7.22 1.27
CA PHE A 58 -3.03 7.68 2.65
C PHE A 58 -4.40 8.20 3.12
N SER A 59 -5.08 9.02 2.32
CA SER A 59 -6.37 9.58 2.70
C SER A 59 -7.55 8.61 2.55
N GLN A 60 -7.50 7.68 1.60
CA GLN A 60 -8.63 6.78 1.29
C GLN A 60 -8.56 5.45 2.02
N MET A 61 -7.35 4.97 2.32
CA MET A 61 -7.10 3.70 3.02
C MET A 61 -6.70 3.94 4.48
N GLY A 62 -6.22 5.14 4.83
CA GLY A 62 -5.57 5.39 6.11
C GLY A 62 -4.08 5.07 6.03
N GLU A 63 -3.28 5.88 6.70
CA GLU A 63 -1.82 5.88 6.61
C GLU A 63 -1.20 4.53 6.99
N ASP A 64 -1.80 3.82 7.94
CA ASP A 64 -1.25 2.58 8.51
C ASP A 64 -1.40 1.36 7.58
N ARG A 65 -2.10 1.51 6.45
CA ARG A 65 -2.39 0.42 5.49
C ARG A 65 -1.68 0.57 4.14
N VAL A 66 -0.78 1.54 4.04
CA VAL A 66 -0.06 1.89 2.80
C VAL A 66 1.42 1.56 2.98
N LEU A 67 1.92 0.63 2.17
CA LEU A 67 3.27 0.07 2.32
C LEU A 67 4.20 0.56 1.20
N TYR A 68 5.44 0.91 1.56
CA TYR A 68 6.49 1.08 0.58
C TYR A 68 6.85 -0.26 -0.08
N ALA A 69 7.02 -0.24 -1.40
CA ALA A 69 7.65 -1.31 -2.15
C ALA A 69 8.28 -0.74 -3.44
N SER A 70 9.34 -1.39 -3.92
CA SER A 70 9.97 -1.04 -5.19
C SER A 70 9.66 -2.03 -6.30
N ASP A 71 9.24 -3.25 -5.99
CA ASP A 71 9.15 -4.34 -6.96
C ASP A 71 10.46 -4.55 -7.76
N PHE A 72 11.60 -4.58 -7.05
CA PHE A 72 12.88 -4.91 -7.66
C PHE A 72 12.87 -6.40 -8.05
N PRO A 73 13.33 -6.79 -9.25
CA PRO A 73 14.15 -6.02 -10.21
C PRO A 73 13.38 -5.27 -11.31
N PHE A 74 12.05 -5.28 -11.30
CA PHE A 74 11.23 -4.62 -12.32
C PHE A 74 11.24 -3.08 -12.21
N SER A 75 11.55 -2.56 -11.02
CA SER A 75 11.90 -1.16 -10.84
C SER A 75 13.14 -0.99 -9.93
N LEU A 76 13.91 0.08 -10.15
CA LEU A 76 15.03 0.41 -9.28
C LEU A 76 14.54 1.08 -7.99
N PRO A 77 14.96 0.61 -6.80
CA PRO A 77 14.51 1.15 -5.51
C PRO A 77 14.66 2.67 -5.39
N ARG A 78 15.73 3.25 -5.96
CA ARG A 78 15.96 4.72 -5.93
C ARG A 78 14.78 5.54 -6.49
N TYR A 79 14.06 5.02 -7.49
CA TYR A 79 12.91 5.73 -8.06
C TYR A 79 11.69 5.63 -7.14
N ALA A 80 11.40 4.45 -6.61
CA ALA A 80 10.33 4.26 -5.62
C ALA A 80 10.56 5.10 -4.36
N VAL A 81 11.81 5.16 -3.86
CA VAL A 81 12.20 6.03 -2.73
C VAL A 81 11.93 7.50 -3.06
N LYS A 82 12.38 7.99 -4.22
CA LYS A 82 12.14 9.40 -4.62
C LYS A 82 10.66 9.73 -4.65
N VAL A 83 9.83 8.83 -5.19
CA VAL A 83 8.38 9.01 -5.28
C VAL A 83 7.73 8.98 -3.90
N GLY A 84 8.11 8.04 -3.03
CA GLY A 84 7.64 7.96 -1.65
C GLY A 84 7.99 9.19 -0.82
N MET A 85 9.23 9.69 -0.96
CA MET A 85 9.68 10.93 -0.32
C MET A 85 8.87 12.14 -0.77
N GLN A 86 8.51 12.22 -2.06
CA GLN A 86 7.64 13.27 -2.57
C GLN A 86 6.19 13.11 -2.07
N ALA A 87 5.70 11.88 -1.89
CA ALA A 87 4.34 11.62 -1.42
C ALA A 87 4.16 12.05 0.05
N ALA A 88 5.12 11.73 0.91
CA ALA A 88 5.06 11.99 2.36
C ALA A 88 5.93 13.19 2.80
N ARG A 89 6.26 14.10 1.87
CA ARG A 89 7.19 15.23 2.08
C ARG A 89 6.87 16.07 3.33
N GLU A 90 5.58 16.33 3.57
CA GLU A 90 5.12 17.25 4.61
C GLU A 90 5.06 16.63 6.01
N SER A 91 5.31 15.32 6.17
CA SER A 91 5.20 14.64 7.47
C SER A 91 6.31 13.60 7.66
N SER A 92 7.13 13.80 8.69
CA SER A 92 8.16 12.83 9.09
C SER A 92 7.54 11.54 9.63
N SER A 93 6.48 11.64 10.43
CA SER A 93 5.77 10.46 10.96
C SER A 93 5.15 9.62 9.85
N LEU A 94 4.56 10.27 8.83
CA LEU A 94 4.01 9.57 7.67
C LEU A 94 5.10 8.90 6.83
N ARG A 95 6.27 9.54 6.68
CA ARG A 95 7.44 8.92 6.03
C ARG A 95 7.88 7.67 6.79
N GLU A 96 7.98 7.75 8.11
CA GLU A 96 8.40 6.61 8.93
C GLU A 96 7.40 5.44 8.84
N LYS A 97 6.10 5.74 8.89
CA LYS A 97 5.02 4.76 8.64
C LYS A 97 5.17 4.08 7.28
N PHE A 98 5.20 4.89 6.22
CA PHE A 98 5.20 4.40 4.85
C PHE A 98 6.44 3.56 4.52
N PHE A 99 7.63 4.02 4.88
CA PHE A 99 8.88 3.34 4.55
C PHE A 99 9.24 2.18 5.47
N PHE A 100 8.65 2.11 6.67
CA PHE A 100 9.09 1.15 7.67
C PHE A 100 7.97 0.68 8.61
N LYS A 101 7.38 1.56 9.42
CA LYS A 101 6.57 1.13 10.59
C LYS A 101 5.34 0.32 10.22
N ASN A 102 4.74 0.58 9.06
CA ASN A 102 3.61 -0.21 8.59
C ASN A 102 4.00 -1.67 8.28
N ALA A 103 5.17 -1.88 7.68
CA ALA A 103 5.67 -3.22 7.41
C ALA A 103 6.13 -3.91 8.70
N GLU A 104 6.80 -3.19 9.60
CA GLU A 104 7.17 -3.69 10.93
C GLU A 104 5.95 -4.15 11.75
N ALA A 105 4.84 -3.40 11.70
CA ALA A 105 3.62 -3.77 12.39
C ALA A 105 3.00 -5.09 11.87
N LEU A 106 3.25 -5.46 10.62
CA LEU A 106 2.74 -6.70 10.00
C LEU A 106 3.69 -7.88 10.17
N LEU A 107 5.00 -7.64 10.07
CA LEU A 107 6.03 -8.69 10.06
C LEU A 107 6.63 -8.95 11.44
N GLY A 108 6.38 -8.06 12.40
CA GLY A 108 7.06 -8.04 13.69
C GLY A 108 8.33 -7.20 13.65
N LYS A 109 8.92 -6.98 14.83
CA LYS A 109 10.19 -6.25 14.96
C LYS A 109 11.29 -6.98 14.22
N LEU A 110 12.03 -6.26 13.40
CA LEU A 110 13.29 -6.75 12.87
C LEU A 110 14.28 -6.91 14.04
N PRO A 111 15.10 -7.97 14.03
CA PRO A 111 16.10 -8.22 15.07
C PRO A 111 17.14 -7.10 15.17
#